data_AF-A0A960IH17-F1
#
_entry.id   AF-A0A960IH17-F1
#
_cell.length_a   1.000
_cell.length_b   1.000
_cell.length_c   1.000
_cell.angle_alpha   90.00
_cell.angle_beta   90.00
_cell.angle_gamma   90.00
#
_symmetry.space_group_name_H-M   'P 1'
#
loop_
_entity.id
_entity.type
_entity.pdbx_description
1 polymer ?
#
loop_
_entity_poly.entity_id
_entity_poly.type
_entity_poly.pdbx_seq_one_letter_code
_entity_poly.pdbx_strand_id
1 'polypeptide(L)'
;FVFELHPETRVEFTHPRDVAAALAGTVGNDAVVGRTLNVAGGPDRRAHYRDWLNESLAVMGVAPLPADAFGDRRFYTDWLDTDESQALLGYQQRHYADYLDDIRGLLGPRLAAIRAAAPLVRRFILANSPYAAGAGARRPVVAARSQLARARRAGASVGPWVADYRTHLTRRR
;
A
#
# COMPACT_ATOMS: atom_id res chain seq x y z
N PHE A 1 8.63 0.03 -7.65
CA PHE A 1 7.19 0.30 -7.70
C PHE A 1 6.80 1.63 -7.05
N VAL A 2 6.98 1.87 -5.74
CA VAL A 2 6.53 3.12 -5.06
C VAL A 2 6.88 4.40 -5.81
N PHE A 3 8.13 4.54 -6.27
CA PHE A 3 8.57 5.75 -6.97
C PHE A 3 8.34 5.77 -8.47
N GLU A 4 7.89 4.67 -9.09
CA GLU A 4 7.71 4.64 -10.55
C GLU A 4 6.49 5.44 -11.01
N LEU A 5 5.48 5.54 -10.14
CA LEU A 5 4.18 6.12 -10.42
C LEU A 5 4.26 7.63 -10.56
N HIS A 6 3.48 8.18 -11.50
CA HIS A 6 3.26 9.62 -11.59
C HIS A 6 2.64 10.15 -10.28
N PRO A 7 3.12 11.26 -9.69
CA PRO A 7 2.64 11.75 -8.39
C PRO A 7 1.15 12.07 -8.41
N GLU A 8 0.64 12.58 -9.54
CA GLU A 8 -0.78 12.89 -9.77
C GLU A 8 -1.63 11.69 -10.20
N THR A 9 -1.12 10.46 -10.11
CA THR A 9 -1.93 9.25 -10.38
C THR A 9 -3.14 9.26 -9.46
N ARG A 10 -4.34 9.15 -10.04
CA ARG A 10 -5.58 9.15 -9.26
C ARG A 10 -5.68 7.86 -8.46
N VAL A 11 -6.04 8.01 -7.19
CA VAL A 11 -6.32 6.91 -6.28
C VAL A 11 -7.60 7.20 -5.53
N GLU A 12 -8.31 6.14 -5.19
CA GLU A 12 -9.53 6.21 -4.38
C GLU A 12 -9.41 5.22 -3.23
N PHE A 13 -9.41 5.73 -2.01
CA PHE A 13 -9.25 4.89 -0.83
C PHE A 13 -10.59 4.23 -0.48
N THR A 14 -10.58 2.90 -0.38
CA THR A 14 -11.73 2.13 0.10
C THR A 14 -11.34 1.43 1.39
N HIS A 15 -12.06 1.71 2.47
CA HIS A 15 -11.76 1.09 3.76
C HIS A 15 -11.98 -0.44 3.67
N PRO A 16 -11.06 -1.30 4.17
CA PRO A 16 -11.23 -2.76 4.08
C PRO A 16 -12.55 -3.29 4.67
N ARG A 17 -13.01 -2.67 5.78
CA ARG A 17 -14.32 -2.99 6.37
C ARG A 17 -15.51 -2.54 5.51
N ASP A 18 -15.36 -1.51 4.68
CA ASP A 18 -16.40 -1.08 3.74
C ASP A 18 -16.45 -2.04 2.55
N VAL A 19 -15.31 -2.54 2.08
CA VAL A 19 -15.26 -3.65 1.10
C VAL A 19 -15.96 -4.89 1.67
N ALA A 20 -15.68 -5.25 2.91
CA ALA A 20 -16.33 -6.37 3.57
C ALA A 20 -17.85 -6.16 3.71
N ALA A 21 -18.28 -4.94 4.06
CA ALA A 21 -19.69 -4.58 4.14
C ALA A 21 -20.38 -4.65 2.77
N ALA A 22 -19.73 -4.20 1.70
CA ALA A 22 -20.24 -4.30 0.33
C ALA A 22 -20.50 -5.76 -0.05
N LEU A 23 -19.52 -6.63 0.20
CA LEU A 23 -19.64 -8.07 -0.08
C LEU A 23 -20.74 -8.72 0.77
N ALA A 24 -20.81 -8.40 2.06
CA ALA A 24 -21.84 -8.92 2.95
C ALA A 24 -23.24 -8.46 2.52
N GLY A 25 -23.37 -7.21 2.07
CA GLY A 25 -24.63 -6.64 1.57
C GLY A 25 -25.16 -7.28 0.28
N THR A 26 -24.35 -8.11 -0.40
CA THR A 26 -24.83 -8.89 -1.56
C THR A 26 -25.63 -10.13 -1.15
N VAL A 27 -25.42 -10.65 0.07
CA VAL A 27 -26.00 -11.92 0.50
C VAL A 27 -27.50 -11.75 0.72
N GLY A 28 -28.30 -12.48 -0.08
CA GLY A 28 -29.77 -12.40 -0.03
C GLY A 28 -30.36 -11.13 -0.63
N ASN A 29 -29.57 -10.36 -1.39
CA ASN A 29 -30.02 -9.13 -2.04
C ASN A 29 -30.27 -9.38 -3.53
N ASP A 30 -31.52 -9.69 -3.90
CA ASP A 30 -31.90 -9.94 -5.30
C ASP A 30 -31.65 -8.73 -6.21
N ALA A 31 -31.63 -7.51 -5.66
CA ALA A 31 -31.42 -6.30 -6.44
C ALA A 31 -30.03 -6.23 -7.08
N VAL A 32 -29.03 -6.97 -6.56
CA VAL A 32 -27.66 -6.98 -7.12
C VAL A 32 -27.38 -8.16 -8.05
N VAL A 33 -28.30 -9.12 -8.19
CA VAL A 33 -28.10 -10.30 -9.03
C VAL A 33 -27.96 -9.89 -10.49
N GLY A 34 -26.91 -10.40 -11.15
CA GLY A 34 -26.62 -10.10 -12.56
C GLY A 34 -26.03 -8.71 -12.82
N ARG A 35 -25.76 -7.91 -11.78
CA ARG A 35 -25.12 -6.60 -11.92
C ARG A 35 -23.60 -6.68 -11.82
N THR A 36 -22.92 -5.76 -12.49
CA THR A 36 -21.50 -5.47 -12.27
C THR A 36 -21.41 -4.10 -11.60
N LEU A 37 -20.98 -4.07 -10.34
CA LEU A 37 -20.95 -2.88 -9.52
C LEU A 37 -19.51 -2.50 -9.18
N ASN A 38 -19.16 -1.22 -9.34
CA ASN A 38 -17.89 -0.71 -8.85
C ASN A 38 -17.94 -0.55 -7.33
N VAL A 39 -16.94 -1.10 -6.63
CA VAL A 39 -16.80 -0.93 -5.18
C VAL A 39 -15.58 -0.05 -4.93
N ALA A 40 -15.81 1.15 -4.43
CA ALA A 40 -14.76 2.10 -4.08
C ALA A 40 -15.18 3.05 -2.94
N GLY A 41 -14.34 4.02 -2.57
CA GLY A 41 -14.58 4.90 -1.42
C GLY A 41 -15.62 6.00 -1.64
N GLY A 42 -15.88 6.37 -2.89
CA GLY A 42 -16.72 7.50 -3.25
C GLY A 42 -15.96 8.83 -3.33
N PRO A 43 -16.65 9.91 -3.75
CA PRO A 43 -16.03 11.19 -4.10
C PRO A 43 -15.13 11.79 -3.01
N ASP A 44 -15.51 11.66 -1.74
CA ASP A 44 -14.77 12.27 -0.62
C ASP A 44 -13.53 11.47 -0.19
N ARG A 45 -13.22 10.33 -0.83
CA ARG A 45 -12.01 9.53 -0.57
C ARG A 45 -11.08 9.44 -1.78
N ARG A 46 -11.21 10.41 -2.68
CA ARG A 46 -10.38 10.59 -3.87
C ARG A 46 -9.13 11.40 -3.52
N ALA A 47 -7.98 10.96 -4.01
CA ALA A 47 -6.71 11.66 -3.82
C ALA A 47 -5.78 11.45 -5.02
N HIS A 48 -4.68 12.20 -5.04
CA HIS A 48 -3.52 11.89 -5.86
C HIS A 48 -2.55 11.00 -5.08
N TYR A 49 -1.87 10.09 -5.80
CA TYR A 49 -1.04 9.04 -5.23
C TYR A 49 0.01 9.56 -4.25
N ARG A 50 0.70 10.66 -4.62
CA ARG A 50 1.72 11.26 -3.77
C ARG A 50 1.13 11.82 -2.48
N ASP A 51 0.00 12.49 -2.56
CA ASP A 51 -0.64 13.11 -1.39
C ASP A 51 -1.15 12.04 -0.43
N TRP A 52 -1.86 11.04 -0.96
CA TRP A 52 -2.31 9.87 -0.21
C TRP A 52 -1.15 9.14 0.49
N LEU A 53 -0.04 8.92 -0.23
CA LEU A 53 1.17 8.31 0.37
C LEU A 53 1.75 9.20 1.48
N ASN A 54 1.85 10.51 1.26
CA ASN A 54 2.39 11.44 2.23
C ASN A 54 1.53 11.54 3.49
N GLU A 55 0.20 11.46 3.39
CA GLU A 55 -0.70 11.41 4.54
C GLU A 55 -0.44 10.17 5.40
N SER A 56 -0.27 8.99 4.78
CA SER A 56 0.08 7.76 5.51
C SER A 56 1.44 7.87 6.24
N LEU A 57 2.42 8.50 5.57
CA LEU A 57 3.76 8.72 6.11
C LEU A 57 3.75 9.73 7.26
N ALA A 58 2.88 10.74 7.19
CA ALA A 58 2.74 11.76 8.23
C ALA A 58 2.29 11.16 9.57
N VAL A 59 1.48 10.10 9.58
CA VAL A 59 1.12 9.39 10.82
C VAL A 59 2.37 8.92 11.58
N MET A 60 3.35 8.40 10.83
CA MET A 60 4.65 7.91 11.32
C MET A 60 5.67 9.03 11.56
N GLY A 61 5.31 10.31 11.35
CA GLY A 61 6.20 11.46 11.52
C GLY A 61 7.18 11.67 10.37
N VAL A 62 7.01 10.95 9.26
CA VAL A 62 7.89 11.08 8.09
C VAL A 62 7.46 12.31 7.30
N ALA A 63 8.40 13.25 7.13
CA ALA A 63 8.14 14.47 6.35
C ALA A 63 7.86 14.14 4.86
N PRO A 64 7.07 14.96 4.16
CA PRO A 64 6.63 14.66 2.79
C PRO A 64 7.77 14.32 1.83
N LEU A 65 7.50 13.38 0.92
CA LEU A 65 8.36 13.05 -0.20
C LEU A 65 8.17 14.12 -1.31
N PRO A 66 9.25 14.62 -1.92
CA PRO A 66 9.18 15.64 -2.97
C PRO A 66 8.69 15.03 -4.29
N ALA A 67 8.12 15.85 -5.17
CA ALA A 67 7.52 15.39 -6.43
C ALA A 67 8.57 14.78 -7.38
N ASP A 68 9.78 15.33 -7.39
CA ASP A 68 10.91 14.85 -8.20
C ASP A 68 11.43 13.47 -7.77
N ALA A 69 10.98 12.93 -6.63
CA ALA A 69 11.28 11.56 -6.25
C ALA A 69 10.43 10.52 -7.01
N PHE A 70 9.45 10.95 -7.82
CA PHE A 70 8.52 10.08 -8.53
C PHE A 70 8.75 10.11 -10.04
N GLY A 71 8.44 9.00 -10.71
CA GLY A 71 8.50 8.85 -12.15
C GLY A 71 7.24 9.38 -12.84
N ASP A 72 7.05 8.96 -14.08
CA ASP A 72 5.95 9.39 -14.96
C ASP A 72 4.97 8.26 -15.31
N ARG A 73 5.17 7.06 -14.77
CA ARG A 73 4.36 5.89 -15.11
C ARG A 73 2.92 6.06 -14.64
N ARG A 74 1.98 5.93 -15.57
CA ARG A 74 0.54 5.86 -15.25
C ARG A 74 0.15 4.46 -14.78
N PHE A 75 -0.82 4.38 -13.89
CA PHE A 75 -1.36 3.14 -13.34
C PHE A 75 -2.87 3.06 -13.55
N TYR A 76 -3.43 1.86 -13.46
CA TYR A 76 -4.84 1.60 -13.79
C TYR A 76 -5.83 2.08 -12.72
N THR A 77 -5.35 2.64 -11.61
CA THR A 77 -6.23 3.21 -10.59
C THR A 77 -6.82 4.52 -11.08
N ASP A 78 -8.11 4.72 -10.82
CA ASP A 78 -8.83 5.95 -11.10
C ASP A 78 -9.96 6.11 -10.08
N TRP A 79 -10.71 7.19 -10.23
CA TRP A 79 -11.90 7.49 -9.46
C TRP A 79 -13.11 6.80 -10.09
N LEU A 80 -13.81 5.99 -9.31
CA LEU A 80 -14.91 5.18 -9.83
C LEU A 80 -16.27 5.86 -9.54
N ASP A 81 -17.23 5.59 -10.42
CA ASP A 81 -18.63 5.84 -10.13
C ASP A 81 -19.15 4.74 -9.21
N THR A 82 -19.65 5.13 -8.05
CA THR A 82 -20.13 4.23 -6.99
C THR A 82 -21.55 4.54 -6.55
N ASP A 83 -22.26 5.43 -7.25
CA ASP A 83 -23.58 5.89 -6.82
C ASP A 83 -24.57 4.72 -6.75
N GLU A 84 -24.57 3.86 -7.78
CA GLU A 84 -25.42 2.67 -7.83
C GLU A 84 -25.03 1.65 -6.75
N SER A 85 -23.75 1.35 -6.61
CA SER A 85 -23.30 0.34 -5.64
C SER A 85 -23.56 0.80 -4.21
N GLN A 86 -23.36 2.08 -3.93
CA GLN A 86 -23.63 2.65 -2.62
C GLN A 86 -25.14 2.69 -2.33
N ALA A 87 -25.98 3.03 -3.31
CA ALA A 87 -27.43 3.00 -3.13
C ALA A 87 -27.96 1.58 -2.83
N LEU A 88 -27.37 0.55 -3.46
CA LEU A 88 -27.79 -0.85 -3.29
C LEU A 88 -27.21 -1.53 -2.04
N LEU A 89 -26.00 -1.16 -1.63
CA LEU A 89 -25.23 -1.90 -0.62
C LEU A 89 -24.92 -1.08 0.64
N GLY A 90 -25.04 0.25 0.61
CA GLY A 90 -24.86 1.14 1.77
C GLY A 90 -23.53 0.99 2.50
N TYR A 91 -22.44 0.66 1.79
CA TYR A 91 -21.19 0.18 2.37
C TYR A 91 -20.17 1.28 2.69
N GLN A 92 -20.22 2.44 2.03
CA GLN A 92 -19.30 3.56 2.21
C GLN A 92 -19.61 4.29 3.52
N GLN A 93 -19.01 3.82 4.62
CA GLN A 93 -19.29 4.29 5.97
C GLN A 93 -18.06 4.90 6.65
N ARG A 94 -16.87 4.70 6.08
CA ARG A 94 -15.59 5.09 6.70
C ARG A 94 -14.79 6.00 5.79
N HIS A 95 -14.01 6.87 6.39
CA HIS A 95 -13.09 7.77 5.71
C HIS A 95 -11.66 7.26 5.83
N TYR A 96 -10.76 7.87 5.06
CA TYR A 96 -9.34 7.56 5.17
C TYR A 96 -8.77 7.91 6.55
N ALA A 97 -9.29 8.96 7.20
CA ALA A 97 -8.90 9.34 8.55
C ALA A 97 -9.15 8.21 9.58
N ASP A 98 -10.28 7.49 9.48
CA ASP A 98 -10.58 6.35 10.36
C ASP A 98 -9.53 5.24 10.21
N TYR A 99 -9.08 5.00 8.99
CA TYR A 99 -8.00 4.04 8.72
C TYR A 99 -6.65 4.50 9.31
N LEU A 100 -6.36 5.80 9.25
CA LEU A 100 -5.16 6.34 9.90
C LEU A 100 -5.24 6.19 11.43
N ASP A 101 -6.43 6.31 12.03
CA ASP A 101 -6.65 6.05 13.45
C ASP A 101 -6.50 4.57 13.81
N ASP A 102 -6.98 3.66 12.96
CA ASP A 102 -6.71 2.22 13.11
C ASP A 102 -5.19 1.93 13.10
N ILE A 103 -4.42 2.57 12.22
CA ILE A 103 -2.96 2.47 12.19
C ILE A 103 -2.34 3.02 13.49
N ARG A 104 -2.79 4.19 13.96
CA ARG A 104 -2.31 4.77 15.23
C ARG A 104 -2.58 3.82 16.40
N GLY A 105 -3.77 3.25 16.48
CA GLY A 105 -4.15 2.28 17.50
C GLY A 105 -3.30 1.01 17.44
N LEU A 106 -3.07 0.47 16.25
CA LEU A 106 -2.26 -0.74 16.04
C LEU A 106 -0.80 -0.55 16.46
N LEU A 107 -0.21 0.61 16.13
CA LEU A 107 1.18 0.92 16.50
C LEU A 107 1.31 1.28 17.99
N GLY A 108 0.28 1.93 18.55
CA GLY A 108 0.19 2.31 19.95
C GLY A 108 1.46 3.06 20.41
N PRO A 109 2.06 2.70 21.57
CA PRO A 109 3.23 3.40 22.09
C PRO A 109 4.48 3.28 21.20
N ARG A 110 4.56 2.26 20.33
CA ARG A 110 5.69 2.10 19.38
C ARG A 110 5.76 3.24 18.38
N LEU A 111 4.65 3.94 18.16
CA LEU A 111 4.59 5.10 17.28
C LEU A 111 5.59 6.20 17.69
N ALA A 112 5.85 6.36 18.99
CA ALA A 112 6.86 7.31 19.48
C ALA A 112 8.27 6.96 18.99
N ALA A 113 8.66 5.68 19.06
CA ALA A 113 9.95 5.21 18.57
C ALA A 113 10.05 5.34 17.04
N ILE A 114 8.97 5.04 16.31
CA ILE A 114 8.91 5.20 14.84
C ILE A 114 9.08 6.66 14.46
N ARG A 115 8.39 7.59 15.14
CA ARG A 115 8.50 9.03 14.92
C ARG A 115 9.91 9.54 15.20
N ALA A 116 10.57 9.06 16.25
CA ALA A 116 11.97 9.40 16.52
C ALA A 116 12.91 8.94 15.39
N ALA A 117 12.63 7.79 14.78
CA ALA A 117 13.40 7.27 13.63
C ALA A 117 12.99 7.89 12.28
N ALA A 118 11.95 8.72 12.22
CA ALA A 118 11.35 9.19 10.98
C ALA A 118 12.32 9.90 10.00
N PRO A 119 13.30 10.72 10.44
CA PRO A 119 14.29 11.30 9.52
C PRO A 119 15.16 10.25 8.83
N LEU A 120 15.53 9.17 9.54
CA LEU A 120 16.30 8.06 8.98
C LEU A 120 15.45 7.23 8.02
N VAL A 121 14.19 6.98 8.39
CA VAL A 121 13.21 6.30 7.52
C VAL A 121 13.01 7.09 6.23
N ARG A 122 12.83 8.41 6.31
CA ARG A 122 12.71 9.28 5.13
C ARG A 122 13.92 9.21 4.22
N ARG A 123 15.13 9.30 4.79
CA ARG A 123 16.39 9.18 4.04
C ARG A 123 16.49 7.83 3.35
N PHE A 124 16.12 6.75 4.03
CA PHE A 124 16.12 5.40 3.47
C PHE A 124 15.10 5.25 2.33
N ILE A 125 13.88 5.77 2.51
CA ILE A 125 12.83 5.78 1.48
C ILE A 125 13.35 6.51 0.24
N LEU A 126 13.83 7.75 0.38
CA LEU A 126 14.34 8.54 -0.75
C LEU A 126 15.57 7.94 -1.43
N ALA A 127 16.45 7.25 -0.69
CA ALA A 127 17.59 6.55 -1.28
C ALA A 127 17.20 5.39 -2.21
N ASN A 128 15.92 5.00 -2.24
CA ASN A 128 15.38 4.02 -3.19
C ASN A 128 14.60 4.66 -4.34
N SER A 129 14.51 5.99 -4.41
CA SER A 129 13.99 6.69 -5.59
C SER A 129 15.06 6.78 -6.67
N PRO A 130 14.81 6.27 -7.90
CA PRO A 130 15.69 6.50 -9.04
C PRO A 130 15.58 7.92 -9.62
N TYR A 131 14.56 8.70 -9.23
CA TYR A 131 14.17 9.95 -9.90
C TYR A 131 14.63 11.21 -9.17
N ALA A 132 14.89 11.11 -7.86
CA ALA A 132 15.28 12.27 -7.04
C ALA A 132 16.50 13.01 -7.62
N ALA A 133 16.48 14.36 -7.60
CA ALA A 133 17.57 15.17 -8.15
C ALA A 133 18.95 14.76 -7.59
N GLY A 134 19.89 14.42 -8.50
CA GLY A 134 21.21 13.88 -8.15
C GLY A 134 21.31 12.34 -8.13
N ALA A 135 20.25 11.62 -8.49
CA ALA A 135 20.22 10.15 -8.59
C ALA A 135 20.82 9.59 -9.90
N GLY A 136 21.37 10.43 -10.79
CA GLY A 136 21.97 10.04 -12.08
C GLY A 136 23.11 9.00 -12.03
N ALA A 137 23.47 8.46 -10.86
CA ALA A 137 24.37 7.32 -10.71
C ALA A 137 24.14 6.48 -9.43
N ARG A 138 23.06 6.68 -8.66
CA ARG A 138 22.86 5.96 -7.38
C ARG A 138 21.95 4.75 -7.57
N ARG A 139 22.53 3.55 -7.48
CA ARG A 139 21.78 2.29 -7.51
C ARG A 139 20.92 2.18 -6.24
N PRO A 140 19.63 1.79 -6.33
CA PRO A 140 18.78 1.66 -5.16
C PRO A 140 19.36 0.67 -4.17
N VAL A 141 19.35 1.02 -2.88
CA VAL A 141 19.97 0.25 -1.79
C VAL A 141 19.45 -1.19 -1.76
N VAL A 142 18.15 -1.38 -2.02
CA VAL A 142 17.52 -2.70 -2.08
C VAL A 142 18.04 -3.53 -3.26
N ALA A 143 18.27 -2.92 -4.43
CA ALA A 143 18.84 -3.62 -5.58
C ALA A 143 20.29 -4.06 -5.31
N ALA A 144 21.10 -3.21 -4.68
CA ALA A 144 22.48 -3.52 -4.30
C ALA A 144 22.56 -4.69 -3.31
N ARG A 145 21.70 -4.74 -2.29
CA ARG A 145 21.66 -5.84 -1.30
C ARG A 145 21.21 -7.16 -1.89
N SER A 146 20.23 -7.15 -2.81
CA SER A 146 19.77 -8.39 -3.46
C SER A 146 20.85 -9.01 -4.36
N GLN A 147 21.70 -8.20 -4.98
CA GLN A 147 22.84 -8.68 -5.77
C GLN A 147 23.98 -9.18 -4.89
N LEU A 148 24.30 -8.49 -3.79
CA LEU A 148 25.26 -8.97 -2.78
C LEU A 148 24.80 -10.28 -2.12
N ALA A 149 23.50 -10.44 -1.85
CA ALA A 149 22.93 -11.68 -1.33
C ALA A 149 22.99 -12.82 -2.37
N ARG A 150 22.74 -12.53 -3.66
CA ARG A 150 22.92 -13.50 -4.76
C ARG A 150 24.39 -13.86 -4.98
N ALA A 151 25.30 -12.90 -4.92
CA ALA A 151 26.75 -13.14 -5.04
C ALA A 151 27.27 -14.01 -3.88
N ARG A 152 26.78 -13.77 -2.65
CA ARG A 152 27.07 -14.63 -1.49
C ARG A 152 26.50 -16.04 -1.62
N ARG A 153 25.34 -16.21 -2.27
CA ARG A 153 24.81 -17.54 -2.61
C ARG A 153 25.58 -18.21 -3.76
N ALA A 154 26.08 -17.45 -4.73
CA ALA A 154 26.85 -17.98 -5.85
C ALA A 154 28.26 -18.47 -5.44
N GLY A 155 28.83 -17.95 -4.36
CA GLY A 155 30.07 -18.46 -3.76
C GLY A 155 29.88 -19.64 -2.80
N ALA A 156 28.65 -20.03 -2.50
CA ALA A 156 28.32 -21.15 -1.61
C ALA A 156 27.59 -22.23 -2.42
N SER A 157 28.29 -22.84 -3.38
CA SER A 157 27.80 -24.05 -4.03
C SER A 157 28.04 -25.28 -3.15
N VAL A 158 26.97 -26.07 -3.01
CA VAL A 158 26.86 -27.48 -2.55
C VAL A 158 26.50 -27.69 -1.06
N GLY A 159 25.21 -27.99 -0.79
CA GLY A 159 24.74 -28.63 0.47
C GLY A 159 23.26 -28.38 0.80
N PRO A 160 22.47 -29.35 1.29
CA PRO A 160 21.08 -29.60 0.86
C PRO A 160 20.00 -29.04 1.78
N TRP A 161 19.10 -28.20 1.27
CA TRP A 161 17.84 -27.83 1.97
C TRP A 161 16.73 -27.53 0.95
N VAL A 162 16.11 -28.60 0.43
CA VAL A 162 14.82 -28.56 -0.30
C VAL A 162 13.77 -29.47 0.37
N ALA A 163 14.03 -29.96 1.59
CA ALA A 163 13.08 -30.77 2.33
C ALA A 163 12.68 -30.07 3.63
N ASP A 164 11.63 -29.23 3.59
CA ASP A 164 10.48 -29.31 4.51
C ASP A 164 9.47 -28.18 4.24
N TYR A 165 8.46 -28.42 3.40
CA TYR A 165 7.30 -27.52 3.27
C TYR A 165 5.99 -28.29 3.11
N ARG A 166 5.90 -29.49 3.72
CA ARG A 166 4.70 -30.35 3.60
C ARG A 166 4.21 -30.98 4.90
N THR A 167 4.45 -30.35 6.05
CA THR A 167 4.11 -31.01 7.33
C THR A 167 3.46 -30.10 8.37
N HIS A 168 2.56 -29.17 8.01
CA HIS A 168 1.78 -28.40 9.02
C HIS A 168 0.29 -28.13 8.70
N LEU A 169 -0.37 -28.90 7.82
CA LEU A 169 -1.83 -28.78 7.61
C LEU A 169 -2.60 -30.09 7.69
N THR A 170 -2.15 -31.03 8.51
CA THR A 170 -2.97 -32.16 8.96
C THR A 170 -2.60 -32.56 10.39
N ARG A 171 -3.17 -31.88 11.39
CA ARG A 171 -3.63 -32.52 12.64
C ARG A 171 -4.26 -31.53 13.62
N ARG A 172 -5.47 -31.93 14.06
CA ARG A 172 -6.36 -31.40 15.11
C ARG A 172 -7.44 -30.49 14.52
N ARG A 173 -8.53 -31.10 14.06
CA ARG A 173 -9.67 -31.72 14.79
C ARG A 173 -10.76 -30.69 14.93
#